data_AF-A0A3D3AQ53-F1
#
_entry.id   AF-A0A3D3AQ53-F1
#
_cell.length_a   1.000
_cell.length_b   1.000
_cell.length_c   1.000
_cell.angle_alpha   90.00
_cell.angle_beta   90.00
_cell.angle_gamma   90.00
#
_symmetry.space_group_name_H-M   'P 1'
#
loop_
_entity.id
_entity.type
_entity.pdbx_description
1 polymer ?
#
loop_
_entity_poly.entity_id
_entity_poly.type
_entity_poly.pdbx_seq_one_letter_code
_entity_poly.pdbx_strand_id
1 'polypeptide(L)'
;FKSVLTSISNQELKTARELNKQVYIFIDKNVDTEHSIYSENKENFSVNYKYVDNIKIHQFIDEIKSLSINNTISTFETADDIVDYLKEQWAGLFQRFLSEQTRMEEKKLFDKMHSTAKILDELVSVLSKEMKNSDDKIKEILFRNHPAFLQLQSLLKLNFHIIFNNIEELENLLKFLNFDTMRTKKEDPDYKFKQFSIDNDGLEIYVNKNIFEANGTLKLFIANDWNKDYITLYDCNSDLPF
;
A
#
# COMPACT_ATOMS: atom_id res chain seq x y z
N PHE A 1 -28.28 0.23 46.39
CA PHE A 1 -26.89 0.66 46.08
C PHE A 1 -26.89 2.16 45.87
N LYS A 2 -25.97 2.90 46.51
CA LYS A 2 -25.90 4.37 46.40
C LYS A 2 -25.36 4.71 45.01
N SER A 3 -26.17 5.34 44.17
CA SER A 3 -25.69 5.94 42.93
C SER A 3 -24.72 7.07 43.30
N VAL A 4 -23.43 6.82 43.14
CA VAL A 4 -22.44 7.90 43.14
C VAL A 4 -22.63 8.62 41.81
N LEU A 5 -23.24 9.81 41.86
CA LEU A 5 -23.31 10.74 40.74
C LEU A 5 -21.88 11.07 40.29
N THR A 6 -21.41 10.28 39.34
CA THR A 6 -20.22 10.53 38.54
C THR A 6 -20.58 11.58 37.50
N SER A 7 -19.68 12.52 37.23
CA SER A 7 -19.91 13.50 36.17
C SER A 7 -20.06 12.76 34.82
N ILE A 8 -20.74 13.40 33.87
CA ILE A 8 -20.90 12.85 32.52
C ILE A 8 -19.52 12.58 31.90
N SER A 9 -18.58 13.52 32.04
CA SER A 9 -17.20 13.38 31.56
C SER A 9 -16.43 12.21 32.19
N ASN A 10 -16.68 11.87 33.46
CA ASN A 10 -16.06 10.69 34.09
C ASN A 10 -16.63 9.38 33.51
N GLN A 11 -17.90 9.37 33.08
CA GLN A 11 -18.51 8.22 32.42
C GLN A 11 -18.01 8.10 30.97
N GLU A 12 -17.97 9.21 30.23
CA GLU A 12 -17.41 9.28 28.87
C GLU A 12 -15.96 8.79 28.83
N LEU A 13 -15.11 9.21 29.77
CA LEU A 13 -13.73 8.73 29.89
C LEU A 13 -13.66 7.21 30.12
N LYS A 14 -14.55 6.66 30.97
CA LYS A 14 -14.58 5.21 31.25
C LYS A 14 -15.03 4.42 30.02
N THR A 15 -16.10 4.83 29.35
CA THR A 15 -16.57 4.18 28.12
C THR A 15 -15.59 4.34 26.95
N ALA A 16 -14.89 5.48 26.83
CA ALA A 16 -13.85 5.65 25.81
C ALA A 16 -12.69 4.65 26.01
N ARG A 17 -12.30 4.40 27.26
CA ARG A 17 -11.26 3.41 27.62
C ARG A 17 -11.74 1.97 27.43
N GLU A 18 -12.99 1.64 27.76
CA GLU A 18 -13.59 0.33 27.48
C GLU A 18 -13.61 0.02 25.97
N LEU A 19 -13.81 1.05 25.14
CA LEU A 19 -13.74 0.96 23.68
C LEU A 19 -12.32 1.11 23.12
N ASN A 20 -11.30 1.11 23.97
CA ASN A 20 -9.87 1.27 23.64
C ASN A 20 -9.57 2.48 22.72
N LYS A 21 -10.31 3.58 22.88
CA LYS A 21 -10.09 4.82 22.14
C LYS A 21 -8.95 5.61 22.78
N GLN A 22 -8.15 6.28 21.95
CA GLN A 22 -7.21 7.29 22.44
C GLN A 22 -7.98 8.48 23.01
N VAL A 23 -7.60 8.95 24.20
CA VAL A 23 -8.21 10.13 24.83
C VAL A 23 -7.16 11.22 25.04
N TYR A 24 -7.57 12.46 24.79
CA TYR A 24 -6.82 13.67 25.08
C TYR A 24 -7.54 14.42 26.19
N ILE A 25 -6.82 14.74 27.26
CA ILE A 25 -7.36 15.35 28.47
C ILE A 25 -6.67 16.69 28.67
N PHE A 26 -7.46 17.75 28.67
CA PHE A 26 -6.99 19.13 28.82
C PHE A 26 -7.41 19.66 30.19
N ILE A 27 -6.44 20.14 30.96
CA ILE A 27 -6.64 20.70 32.31
C ILE A 27 -6.25 22.18 32.27
N ASP A 28 -7.09 23.06 32.82
CA ASP A 28 -6.73 24.48 32.97
C ASP A 28 -5.45 24.59 33.80
N LYS A 29 -4.47 25.36 33.33
CA LYS A 29 -3.14 25.45 33.96
C LYS A 29 -3.20 25.96 35.41
N ASN A 30 -4.17 26.80 35.77
CA ASN A 30 -4.38 27.25 37.15
C ASN A 30 -4.91 26.11 38.01
N VAL A 31 -5.84 25.32 37.48
CA VAL A 31 -6.38 24.13 38.15
C VAL A 31 -5.31 23.05 38.34
N ASP A 32 -4.41 22.86 37.36
CA ASP A 32 -3.30 21.89 37.49
C ASP A 32 -2.24 22.35 38.51
N THR A 33 -1.92 23.65 38.51
CA THR A 33 -1.02 24.26 39.50
C THR A 33 -1.59 24.16 40.91
N GLU A 34 -2.88 24.45 41.07
CA GLU A 34 -3.60 24.26 42.35
C GLU A 34 -3.67 22.79 42.75
N HIS A 35 -3.82 21.87 41.80
CA HIS A 35 -3.82 20.43 42.05
C HIS A 35 -2.46 19.91 42.54
N SER A 36 -1.33 20.50 42.13
CA SER A 36 -0.02 20.22 42.75
C SER A 36 -0.01 20.58 44.24
N ILE A 37 -0.53 21.76 44.59
CA ILE A 37 -0.63 22.21 46.00
C ILE A 37 -1.59 21.32 46.80
N TYR A 38 -2.73 20.94 46.22
CA TYR A 38 -3.65 19.94 46.79
C TYR A 38 -2.92 18.61 47.05
N SER A 39 -2.05 18.18 46.13
CA SER A 39 -1.41 16.88 46.21
C SER A 39 -0.45 16.74 47.39
N GLU A 40 0.15 17.84 47.83
CA GLU A 40 0.97 17.91 49.04
C GLU A 40 0.15 18.09 50.32
N ASN A 41 -1.10 18.55 50.21
CA ASN A 41 -1.96 18.95 51.33
C ASN A 41 -3.22 18.07 51.49
N LYS A 42 -3.24 16.84 50.93
CA LYS A 42 -4.44 15.97 50.89
C LYS A 42 -5.08 15.67 52.25
N GLU A 43 -4.30 15.72 53.34
CA GLU A 43 -4.77 15.48 54.71
C GLU A 43 -5.14 16.78 55.48
N ASN A 44 -4.89 17.96 54.89
CA ASN A 44 -5.11 19.25 55.54
C ASN A 44 -6.43 19.89 55.09
N PHE A 45 -7.50 19.61 55.85
CA PHE A 45 -8.85 20.13 55.61
C PHE A 45 -9.01 21.65 55.81
N SER A 46 -7.96 22.36 56.26
CA SER A 46 -7.99 23.82 56.47
C SER A 46 -7.57 24.61 55.22
N VAL A 47 -7.07 23.95 54.17
CA VAL A 47 -6.68 24.61 52.91
C VAL A 47 -7.91 24.74 52.02
N ASN A 48 -8.21 25.98 51.59
CA ASN A 48 -9.28 26.24 50.64
C ASN A 48 -8.69 26.45 49.24
N TYR A 49 -9.29 25.80 48.25
CA TYR A 49 -8.90 25.83 46.85
C TYR A 49 -9.82 26.80 46.09
N LYS A 50 -9.25 27.61 45.20
CA LYS A 50 -9.89 28.77 44.58
C LYS A 50 -10.25 28.55 43.11
N TYR A 51 -9.49 27.72 42.40
CA TYR A 51 -9.69 27.48 40.96
C TYR A 51 -10.65 26.32 40.68
N VAL A 52 -11.07 25.55 41.70
CA VAL A 52 -12.10 24.51 41.59
C VAL A 52 -13.24 24.70 42.60
N ASP A 53 -14.49 24.58 42.14
CA ASP A 53 -15.68 24.61 43.02
C ASP A 53 -15.80 23.38 43.93
N ASN A 54 -15.06 22.30 43.62
CA ASN A 54 -15.20 21.03 44.31
C ASN A 54 -13.88 20.25 44.35
N ILE A 55 -13.46 19.88 45.57
CA ILE A 55 -12.26 19.08 45.84
C ILE A 55 -12.24 17.72 45.09
N LYS A 56 -13.41 17.21 44.69
CA LYS A 56 -13.54 16.01 43.84
C LYS A 56 -12.90 16.19 42.45
N ILE A 57 -12.74 17.42 41.96
CA ILE A 57 -12.05 17.68 40.70
C ILE A 57 -10.57 17.29 40.84
N HIS A 58 -9.91 17.67 41.93
CA HIS A 58 -8.54 17.23 42.20
C HIS A 58 -8.44 15.70 42.42
N GLN A 59 -9.41 15.08 43.09
CA GLN A 59 -9.48 13.62 43.22
C GLN A 59 -9.66 12.91 41.87
N PHE A 60 -10.34 13.55 40.91
CA PHE A 60 -10.47 13.03 39.55
C PHE A 60 -9.21 13.27 38.71
N ILE A 61 -8.50 14.39 38.89
CA ILE A 61 -7.18 14.60 38.27
C ILE A 61 -6.16 13.58 38.81
N ASP A 62 -6.19 13.26 40.11
CA ASP A 62 -5.46 12.12 40.70
C ASP A 62 -5.83 10.79 40.01
N GLU A 63 -7.15 10.49 39.89
CA GLU A 63 -7.63 9.28 39.20
C GLU A 63 -7.05 9.23 37.80
N ILE A 64 -7.18 10.29 37.00
CA ILE A 64 -6.65 10.39 35.63
C ILE A 64 -5.13 10.22 35.56
N LYS A 65 -4.35 10.97 36.37
CA LYS A 65 -2.88 10.93 36.35
C LYS A 65 -2.32 9.58 36.79
N SER A 66 -3.10 8.77 37.53
CA SER A 66 -2.73 7.39 37.88
C SER A 66 -2.92 6.37 36.74
N LEU A 67 -3.62 6.73 35.65
CA LEU A 67 -3.93 5.83 34.54
C LEU A 67 -2.78 5.77 33.53
N SER A 68 -2.06 4.66 33.50
CA SER A 68 -0.86 4.44 32.69
C SER A 68 -1.04 4.22 31.17
N ILE A 69 -2.28 4.25 30.63
CA ILE A 69 -2.57 3.82 29.25
C ILE A 69 -3.55 4.79 28.56
N ASN A 70 -3.20 5.19 27.33
CA ASN A 70 -4.04 5.92 26.34
C ASN A 70 -4.64 7.27 26.81
N ASN A 71 -4.06 7.90 27.82
CA ASN A 71 -4.45 9.23 28.29
C ASN A 71 -3.30 10.21 28.07
N THR A 72 -3.39 11.01 27.01
CA THR A 72 -2.49 12.13 26.80
C THR A 72 -3.03 13.33 27.57
N ILE A 73 -2.37 13.69 28.67
CA ILE A 73 -2.76 14.81 29.53
C ILE A 73 -1.92 16.03 29.14
N SER A 74 -2.57 17.16 28.85
CA SER A 74 -1.92 18.44 28.60
C SER A 74 -2.59 19.55 29.41
N THR A 75 -1.88 20.65 29.65
CA THR A 75 -2.44 21.87 30.25
C THR A 75 -2.68 22.93 29.18
N PHE A 76 -3.60 23.85 29.45
CA PHE A 76 -3.89 24.99 28.57
C PHE A 76 -4.17 26.27 29.38
N GLU A 77 -3.91 27.43 28.78
CA GLU A 77 -4.36 28.76 29.24
C GLU A 77 -5.43 29.33 28.30
N THR A 78 -5.37 28.98 27.02
CA THR A 78 -6.25 29.46 25.95
C THR A 78 -6.83 28.32 25.12
N ALA A 79 -7.88 28.62 24.34
CA ALA A 79 -8.42 27.66 23.36
C ALA A 79 -7.44 27.38 22.20
N ASP A 80 -6.56 28.34 21.87
CA ASP A 80 -5.57 28.19 20.82
C ASP A 80 -4.50 27.15 21.21
N ASP A 81 -4.10 27.10 22.49
CA ASP A 81 -3.17 26.07 23.01
C ASP A 81 -3.72 24.65 22.79
N ILE A 82 -5.03 24.44 23.03
CA ILE A 82 -5.70 23.15 22.80
C ILE A 82 -5.66 22.81 21.30
N VAL A 83 -5.96 23.77 20.44
CA VAL A 83 -6.01 23.60 18.99
C VAL A 83 -4.61 23.28 18.43
N ASP A 84 -3.58 24.00 18.85
CA ASP A 84 -2.21 23.80 18.38
C ASP A 84 -1.60 22.49 18.92
N TYR A 85 -1.87 22.14 20.18
CA TYR A 85 -1.52 20.83 20.72
C TYR A 85 -2.17 19.70 19.91
N LEU A 86 -3.47 19.79 19.61
CA LEU A 86 -4.15 18.79 18.80
C LEU A 86 -3.55 18.70 17.40
N LYS A 87 -3.24 19.83 16.71
CA LYS A 87 -2.58 19.81 15.40
C LYS A 87 -1.26 19.02 15.43
N GLU A 88 -0.44 19.23 16.45
CA GLU A 88 0.84 18.53 16.61
C GLU A 88 0.63 17.02 16.83
N GLN A 89 -0.31 16.63 17.71
CA GLN A 89 -0.66 15.23 17.93
C GLN A 89 -1.20 14.55 16.65
N TRP A 90 -2.07 15.24 15.90
CA TRP A 90 -2.59 14.76 14.61
C TRP A 90 -1.48 14.62 13.56
N ALA A 91 -0.54 15.57 13.48
CA ALA A 91 0.61 15.48 12.57
C ALA A 91 1.50 14.28 12.90
N GLY A 92 1.78 14.02 14.18
CA GLY A 92 2.54 12.83 14.62
C GLY A 92 1.82 11.51 14.31
N LEU A 93 0.51 11.43 14.55
CA LEU A 93 -0.30 10.27 14.18
C LEU A 93 -0.32 10.03 12.67
N PHE A 94 -0.45 11.09 11.87
CA PHE A 94 -0.45 11.02 10.41
C PHE A 94 0.92 10.61 9.85
N GLN A 95 2.01 11.17 10.39
CA GLN A 95 3.38 10.76 10.03
C GLN A 95 3.61 9.27 10.33
N ARG A 96 3.18 8.78 11.50
CA ARG A 96 3.27 7.36 11.85
C ARG A 96 2.45 6.49 10.89
N PHE A 97 1.22 6.89 10.60
CA PHE A 97 0.35 6.19 9.64
C PHE A 97 1.00 6.07 8.24
N LEU A 98 1.54 7.16 7.70
CA LEU A 98 2.25 7.14 6.42
C LEU A 98 3.48 6.22 6.47
N SER A 99 4.23 6.25 7.57
CA SER A 99 5.43 5.42 7.75
C SER A 99 5.09 3.93 7.83
N GLU A 100 3.98 3.59 8.51
CA GLU A 100 3.45 2.22 8.58
C GLU A 100 2.91 1.75 7.22
N GLN A 101 2.28 2.62 6.43
CA GLN A 101 1.83 2.31 5.08
C GLN A 101 3.01 1.96 4.16
N THR A 102 4.06 2.78 4.12
CA THR A 102 5.27 2.50 3.33
C THR A 102 5.88 1.15 3.74
N ARG A 103 5.99 0.90 5.05
CA ARG A 103 6.50 -0.38 5.58
C ARG A 103 5.62 -1.59 5.23
N MET A 104 4.31 -1.40 5.09
CA MET A 104 3.40 -2.44 4.60
C MET A 104 3.60 -2.72 3.10
N GLU A 105 3.92 -1.71 2.29
CA GLU A 105 4.25 -1.88 0.87
C GLU A 105 5.61 -2.58 0.69
N GLU A 106 6.63 -2.19 1.46
CA GLU A 106 7.92 -2.88 1.57
C GLU A 106 7.73 -4.35 1.98
N LYS A 107 6.88 -4.63 2.98
CA LYS A 107 6.59 -6.00 3.39
C LYS A 107 5.90 -6.80 2.28
N LYS A 108 4.90 -6.22 1.58
CA LYS A 108 4.26 -6.87 0.43
C LYS A 108 5.27 -7.16 -0.70
N LEU A 109 6.25 -6.28 -0.91
CA LEU A 109 7.34 -6.51 -1.86
C LEU A 109 8.26 -7.64 -1.38
N PHE A 110 8.63 -7.67 -0.10
CA PHE A 110 9.42 -8.75 0.49
C PHE A 110 8.70 -10.11 0.42
N ASP A 111 7.40 -10.15 0.74
CA ASP A 111 6.57 -11.35 0.64
C ASP A 111 6.48 -11.85 -0.82
N LYS A 112 6.38 -10.93 -1.81
CA LYS A 112 6.50 -11.26 -3.23
C LYS A 112 7.88 -11.81 -3.58
N MET A 113 8.96 -11.15 -3.17
CA MET A 113 10.34 -11.61 -3.42
C MET A 113 10.62 -12.97 -2.77
N HIS A 114 10.11 -13.21 -1.56
CA HIS A 114 10.23 -14.49 -0.87
C HIS A 114 9.43 -15.59 -1.59
N SER A 115 8.21 -15.28 -2.08
CA SER A 115 7.45 -16.23 -2.90
C SER A 115 8.15 -16.52 -4.24
N THR A 116 8.74 -15.52 -4.89
CA THR A 116 9.55 -15.70 -6.11
C THR A 116 10.81 -16.52 -5.84
N ALA A 117 11.53 -16.26 -4.74
CA ALA A 117 12.70 -17.05 -4.35
C ALA A 117 12.31 -18.51 -4.06
N LYS A 118 11.21 -18.73 -3.35
CA LYS A 118 10.67 -20.07 -3.12
C LYS A 118 10.26 -20.78 -4.42
N ILE A 119 9.66 -20.07 -5.37
CA ILE A 119 9.35 -20.60 -6.71
C ILE A 119 10.65 -20.95 -7.46
N LEU A 120 11.70 -20.12 -7.36
CA LEU A 120 13.01 -20.42 -7.94
C LEU A 120 13.66 -21.66 -7.29
N ASP A 121 13.59 -21.80 -5.97
CA ASP A 121 14.08 -23.00 -5.26
C ASP A 121 13.28 -24.25 -5.63
N GLU A 122 11.95 -24.14 -5.74
CA GLU A 122 11.08 -25.23 -6.21
C GLU A 122 11.44 -25.61 -7.66
N LEU A 123 11.60 -24.65 -8.57
CA LEU A 123 12.07 -24.86 -9.94
C LEU A 123 13.46 -25.54 -9.98
N VAL A 124 14.44 -25.06 -9.22
CA VAL A 124 15.77 -25.68 -9.11
C VAL A 124 15.68 -27.11 -8.56
N SER A 125 14.78 -27.36 -7.59
CA SER A 125 14.56 -28.71 -7.05
C SER A 125 13.89 -29.66 -8.04
N VAL A 126 12.99 -29.14 -8.88
CA VAL A 126 12.33 -29.88 -9.98
C VAL A 126 13.35 -30.18 -11.07
N LEU A 127 14.09 -29.18 -11.56
CA LEU A 127 15.18 -29.35 -12.53
C LEU A 127 16.19 -30.42 -12.05
N SER A 128 16.64 -30.32 -10.79
CA SER A 128 17.59 -31.28 -10.18
C SER A 128 17.05 -32.72 -10.06
N LYS A 129 15.72 -32.89 -9.98
CA LYS A 129 15.07 -34.21 -9.93
C LYS A 129 14.69 -34.75 -11.32
N GLU A 130 14.33 -33.86 -12.25
CA GLU A 130 13.72 -34.20 -13.54
C GLU A 130 14.69 -34.18 -14.74
N MET A 131 15.94 -33.74 -14.56
CA MET A 131 17.08 -34.01 -15.47
C MET A 131 17.28 -35.50 -15.86
N LYS A 132 16.48 -36.41 -15.30
CA LYS A 132 16.50 -37.85 -15.57
C LYS A 132 15.42 -38.40 -16.52
N ASN A 133 14.34 -37.67 -16.91
CA ASN A 133 13.16 -38.37 -17.50
C ASN A 133 12.30 -37.75 -18.63
N SER A 134 12.02 -36.43 -18.75
CA SER A 134 10.87 -36.00 -19.61
C SER A 134 10.93 -34.58 -20.19
N ASP A 135 11.13 -34.48 -21.51
CA ASP A 135 11.16 -33.20 -22.25
C ASP A 135 9.77 -32.56 -22.47
N ASP A 136 8.68 -33.33 -22.54
CA ASP A 136 7.38 -32.78 -22.97
C ASP A 136 6.66 -31.95 -21.90
N LYS A 137 6.81 -32.30 -20.61
CA LYS A 137 6.27 -31.48 -19.50
C LYS A 137 7.04 -30.16 -19.34
N ILE A 138 8.34 -30.16 -19.68
CA ILE A 138 9.17 -28.96 -19.66
C ILE A 138 8.62 -27.94 -20.68
N LYS A 139 8.17 -28.39 -21.86
CA LYS A 139 7.52 -27.52 -22.87
C LYS A 139 6.26 -26.85 -22.31
N GLU A 140 5.36 -27.60 -21.65
CA GLU A 140 4.14 -27.01 -21.06
C GLU A 140 4.44 -25.95 -19.98
N ILE A 141 5.48 -26.16 -19.17
CA ILE A 141 5.87 -25.24 -18.10
C ILE A 141 6.56 -23.98 -18.67
N LEU A 142 7.40 -24.14 -19.69
CA LEU A 142 8.03 -23.02 -20.40
C LEU A 142 7.00 -22.17 -21.14
N PHE A 143 5.98 -22.79 -21.76
CA PHE A 143 4.89 -22.07 -22.42
C PHE A 143 4.08 -21.20 -21.45
N ARG A 144 3.75 -21.69 -20.26
CA ARG A 144 3.00 -20.90 -19.26
C ARG A 144 3.78 -19.70 -18.72
N ASN A 145 5.11 -19.80 -18.66
CA ASN A 145 5.99 -18.78 -18.10
C ASN A 145 6.71 -17.98 -19.20
N HIS A 146 6.13 -17.88 -20.39
CA HIS A 146 6.81 -17.33 -21.56
C HIS A 146 7.20 -15.84 -21.35
N PRO A 147 8.46 -15.43 -21.61
CA PRO A 147 8.94 -14.07 -21.32
C PRO A 147 8.12 -12.95 -21.98
N ALA A 148 7.54 -13.20 -23.15
CA ALA A 148 6.65 -12.26 -23.83
C ALA A 148 5.47 -11.80 -22.94
N PHE A 149 4.93 -12.68 -22.10
CA PHE A 149 3.80 -12.35 -21.23
C PHE A 149 4.20 -11.34 -20.17
N LEU A 150 5.35 -11.56 -19.52
CA LEU A 150 5.91 -10.66 -18.51
C LEU A 150 6.28 -9.30 -19.10
N GLN A 151 6.85 -9.29 -20.31
CA GLN A 151 7.22 -8.06 -21.00
C GLN A 151 5.98 -7.26 -21.44
N LEU A 152 4.99 -7.91 -22.06
CA LEU A 152 3.77 -7.22 -22.50
C LEU A 152 2.95 -6.72 -21.30
N GLN A 153 2.90 -7.50 -20.21
CA GLN A 153 2.28 -7.08 -18.95
C GLN A 153 2.97 -5.85 -18.33
N SER A 154 4.31 -5.79 -18.36
CA SER A 154 5.05 -4.66 -17.80
C SER A 154 4.95 -3.39 -18.65
N LEU A 155 5.01 -3.52 -19.99
CA LEU A 155 4.87 -2.40 -20.93
C LEU A 155 3.48 -1.77 -20.87
N LEU A 156 2.42 -2.59 -20.81
CA LEU A 156 1.03 -2.12 -20.75
C LEU A 156 0.52 -1.91 -19.32
N LYS A 157 1.37 -2.07 -18.29
CA LYS A 157 1.03 -1.91 -16.86
C LYS A 157 -0.22 -2.69 -16.43
N LEU A 158 -0.38 -3.92 -16.95
CA LEU A 158 -1.61 -4.69 -16.80
C LEU A 158 -1.67 -5.41 -15.45
N ASN A 159 -2.75 -5.17 -14.72
CA ASN A 159 -3.01 -5.73 -13.38
C ASN A 159 -3.41 -7.21 -13.38
N PHE A 160 -3.52 -7.84 -14.55
CA PHE A 160 -3.88 -9.25 -14.72
C PHE A 160 -2.80 -10.01 -15.50
N HIS A 161 -2.72 -11.31 -15.25
CA HIS A 161 -1.79 -12.21 -15.96
C HIS A 161 -2.29 -12.49 -17.38
N ILE A 162 -1.36 -12.59 -18.32
CA ILE A 162 -1.62 -12.70 -19.76
C ILE A 162 -1.05 -14.02 -20.25
N ILE A 163 -1.82 -14.72 -21.08
CA ILE A 163 -1.39 -15.94 -21.78
C ILE A 163 -1.95 -15.86 -23.20
N PHE A 164 -1.12 -16.16 -24.20
CA PHE A 164 -1.53 -16.40 -25.58
C PHE A 164 -0.65 -17.47 -26.21
N ASN A 165 -1.24 -18.36 -26.99
CA ASN A 165 -0.57 -19.51 -27.62
C ASN A 165 -0.21 -19.24 -29.09
N ASN A 166 -0.92 -18.31 -29.72
CA ASN A 166 -0.80 -17.97 -31.13
C ASN A 166 -0.98 -16.45 -31.31
N ILE A 167 -0.72 -15.98 -32.53
CA ILE A 167 -0.88 -14.56 -32.86
C ILE A 167 -2.33 -14.08 -32.85
N GLU A 168 -3.31 -14.93 -33.16
CA GLU A 168 -4.72 -14.52 -33.18
C GLU A 168 -5.23 -14.19 -31.77
N GLU A 169 -4.81 -14.96 -30.76
CA GLU A 169 -5.04 -14.68 -29.34
C GLU A 169 -4.36 -13.36 -28.90
N LEU A 170 -3.14 -13.08 -29.38
CA LEU A 170 -2.47 -11.80 -29.15
C LEU A 170 -3.22 -10.63 -29.82
N GLU A 171 -3.64 -10.78 -31.08
CA GLU A 171 -4.46 -9.77 -31.77
C GLU A 171 -5.77 -9.51 -31.01
N ASN A 172 -6.43 -10.55 -30.52
CA ASN A 172 -7.70 -10.43 -29.79
C ASN A 172 -7.51 -9.77 -28.41
N LEU A 173 -6.43 -10.08 -27.70
CA LEU A 173 -6.07 -9.42 -26.46
C LEU A 173 -5.77 -7.93 -26.67
N LEU A 174 -5.01 -7.60 -27.71
CA LEU A 174 -4.67 -6.22 -28.03
C LEU A 174 -5.91 -5.43 -28.52
N LYS A 175 -6.80 -6.04 -29.31
CA LYS A 175 -8.12 -5.46 -29.65
C LYS A 175 -8.98 -5.19 -28.41
N PHE A 176 -8.99 -6.08 -27.42
CA PHE A 176 -9.70 -5.84 -26.14
C PHE A 176 -9.12 -4.65 -25.36
N LEU A 177 -7.83 -4.36 -25.55
CA LEU A 177 -7.16 -3.18 -25.00
C LEU A 177 -7.24 -1.95 -25.92
N ASN A 178 -8.14 -1.95 -26.92
CA ASN A 178 -8.33 -0.90 -27.94
C ASN A 178 -7.09 -0.62 -28.82
N PHE A 179 -6.23 -1.61 -29.06
CA PHE A 179 -5.20 -1.56 -30.11
C PHE A 179 -5.73 -2.17 -31.40
N ASP A 180 -5.75 -1.38 -32.47
CA ASP A 180 -6.05 -1.85 -33.81
C ASP A 180 -4.82 -2.44 -34.51
N THR A 181 -5.04 -3.55 -35.21
CA THR A 181 -4.02 -4.23 -36.00
C THR A 181 -3.80 -3.52 -37.33
N MET A 182 -2.77 -2.69 -37.41
CA MET A 182 -2.32 -2.14 -38.69
C MET A 182 -1.58 -3.25 -39.45
N ARG A 183 -2.31 -4.00 -40.28
CA ARG A 183 -1.73 -4.99 -41.21
C ARG A 183 -0.80 -4.30 -42.19
N THR A 184 0.48 -4.29 -41.84
CA THR A 184 1.57 -3.86 -42.71
C THR A 184 1.58 -4.71 -43.98
N LYS A 185 2.05 -4.12 -45.09
CA LYS A 185 2.27 -4.86 -46.33
C LYS A 185 3.18 -6.07 -46.05
N LYS A 186 3.02 -7.16 -46.79
CA LYS A 186 3.56 -8.52 -46.52
C LYS A 186 5.09 -8.64 -46.27
N GLU A 187 5.85 -7.56 -46.34
CA GLU A 187 7.32 -7.50 -46.33
C GLU A 187 7.91 -6.84 -45.05
N ASP A 188 7.09 -6.25 -44.17
CA ASP A 188 7.56 -5.68 -42.89
C ASP A 188 7.99 -6.83 -41.92
N PRO A 189 9.16 -6.78 -41.24
CA PRO A 189 9.62 -7.87 -40.37
C PRO A 189 8.86 -7.99 -39.04
N ASP A 190 8.05 -7.00 -38.67
CA ASP A 190 7.36 -6.92 -37.37
C ASP A 190 5.84 -6.75 -37.54
N TYR A 191 5.08 -7.19 -36.53
CA TYR A 191 3.67 -6.85 -36.36
C TYR A 191 3.54 -5.51 -35.64
N LYS A 192 2.64 -4.63 -36.11
CA LYS A 192 2.45 -3.27 -35.59
C LYS A 192 1.00 -3.09 -35.14
N PHE A 193 0.82 -2.70 -33.89
CA PHE A 193 -0.47 -2.48 -33.25
C PHE A 193 -0.54 -1.03 -32.80
N LYS A 194 -1.63 -0.32 -33.09
CA LYS A 194 -1.78 1.10 -32.68
C LYS A 194 -3.08 1.32 -31.92
N GLN A 195 -2.98 1.97 -30.77
CA GLN A 195 -4.13 2.48 -30.02
C GLN A 195 -4.19 3.99 -30.23
N PHE A 196 -5.37 4.51 -30.60
CA PHE A 196 -5.61 5.95 -30.70
C PHE A 196 -6.31 6.44 -29.43
N SER A 197 -5.67 7.34 -28.68
CA SER A 197 -6.36 8.14 -27.66
C SER A 197 -7.12 9.30 -28.33
N ILE A 198 -8.14 9.81 -27.64
CA ILE A 198 -8.94 10.95 -28.11
C ILE A 198 -8.10 12.24 -28.19
N ASP A 199 -7.04 12.34 -27.39
CA ASP A 199 -6.14 13.50 -27.29
C ASP A 199 -4.91 13.45 -28.23
N ASN A 200 -4.99 12.73 -29.36
CA ASN A 200 -3.89 12.49 -30.33
C ASN A 200 -2.68 11.67 -29.84
N ASP A 201 -2.53 11.45 -28.53
CA ASP A 201 -1.49 10.59 -27.95
C ASP A 201 -1.77 9.10 -28.29
N GLY A 202 -1.16 8.61 -29.37
CA GLY A 202 -1.26 7.22 -29.80
C GLY A 202 -0.18 6.34 -29.18
N LEU A 203 -0.52 5.11 -28.77
CA LEU A 203 0.46 4.10 -28.35
C LEU A 203 0.68 3.08 -29.46
N GLU A 204 1.95 2.81 -29.79
CA GLU A 204 2.34 1.83 -30.81
C GLU A 204 3.12 0.68 -30.20
N ILE A 205 2.67 -0.56 -30.42
CA ILE A 205 3.38 -1.78 -30.01
C ILE A 205 3.93 -2.47 -31.26
N TYR A 206 5.22 -2.77 -31.22
CA TYR A 206 5.93 -3.55 -32.23
C TYR A 206 6.25 -4.92 -31.64
N VAL A 207 5.81 -5.97 -32.34
CA VAL A 207 6.01 -7.37 -31.93
C VAL A 207 6.72 -8.10 -33.05
N ASN A 208 7.94 -8.55 -32.81
CA ASN A 208 8.79 -9.10 -33.85
C ASN A 208 8.28 -10.46 -34.37
N LYS A 209 8.22 -10.65 -35.69
CA LYS A 209 7.68 -11.90 -36.29
C LYS A 209 8.44 -13.15 -35.86
N ASN A 210 9.71 -13.03 -35.49
CA ASN A 210 10.53 -14.16 -35.09
C ASN A 210 10.09 -14.82 -33.78
N ILE A 211 9.25 -14.19 -32.96
CA ILE A 211 8.71 -14.84 -31.76
C ILE A 211 7.69 -15.94 -32.10
N PHE A 212 7.12 -15.92 -33.31
CA PHE A 212 6.18 -16.92 -33.79
C PHE A 212 6.84 -17.90 -34.78
N GLU A 213 6.33 -19.12 -34.84
CA GLU A 213 6.60 -20.07 -35.90
C GLU A 213 5.88 -19.71 -37.20
N ALA A 214 6.26 -20.34 -38.32
CA ALA A 214 5.63 -20.12 -39.62
C ALA A 214 4.13 -20.52 -39.68
N ASN A 215 3.65 -21.25 -38.66
CA ASN A 215 2.24 -21.61 -38.47
C ASN A 215 1.46 -20.62 -37.57
N GLY A 216 2.11 -19.57 -37.04
CA GLY A 216 1.49 -18.57 -36.15
C GLY A 216 1.47 -18.94 -34.65
N THR A 217 1.98 -20.11 -34.27
CA THR A 217 2.16 -20.54 -32.86
C THR A 217 3.35 -19.81 -32.23
N LEU A 218 3.25 -19.44 -30.95
CA LEU A 218 4.34 -18.85 -30.19
C LEU A 218 5.49 -19.86 -30.04
N LYS A 219 6.74 -19.47 -30.32
CA LYS A 219 7.90 -20.33 -30.09
C LYS A 219 8.22 -20.44 -28.60
N LEU A 220 8.83 -21.55 -28.22
CA LEU A 220 9.42 -21.73 -26.89
C LEU A 220 10.73 -20.93 -26.78
N PHE A 221 10.73 -19.87 -25.96
CA PHE A 221 11.95 -19.18 -25.54
C PHE A 221 12.26 -19.44 -24.07
N ILE A 222 13.54 -19.66 -23.78
CA ILE A 222 14.08 -19.63 -22.42
C ILE A 222 14.34 -18.17 -22.06
N ALA A 223 14.08 -17.74 -20.83
CA ALA A 223 14.22 -16.35 -20.39
C ALA A 223 15.64 -15.76 -20.58
N ASN A 224 16.66 -16.61 -20.67
CA ASN A 224 18.06 -16.20 -20.91
C ASN A 224 18.35 -15.84 -22.37
N ASP A 225 17.60 -16.39 -23.32
CA ASP A 225 17.74 -16.18 -24.78
C ASP A 225 16.73 -15.15 -25.32
N TRP A 226 15.95 -14.54 -24.43
CA TRP A 226 14.92 -13.59 -24.78
C TRP A 226 15.48 -12.17 -24.96
N ASN A 227 15.43 -11.65 -26.19
CA ASN A 227 15.77 -10.26 -26.44
C ASN A 227 14.56 -9.35 -26.10
N LYS A 228 14.81 -8.30 -25.32
CA LYS A 228 13.82 -7.27 -25.00
C LYS A 228 13.37 -6.49 -26.24
N ASP A 229 14.18 -6.42 -27.29
CA ASP A 229 13.79 -5.74 -28.53
C ASP A 229 12.65 -6.45 -29.28
N TYR A 230 12.29 -7.69 -28.90
CA TYR A 230 11.19 -8.43 -29.54
C TYR A 230 9.79 -7.85 -29.28
N ILE A 231 9.60 -7.08 -28.21
CA ILE A 231 8.34 -6.37 -27.91
C ILE A 231 8.67 -4.97 -27.43
N THR A 232 8.47 -3.96 -28.27
CA THR A 232 8.71 -2.56 -27.92
C THR A 232 7.42 -1.76 -27.98
N LEU A 233 7.31 -0.75 -27.11
CA LEU A 233 6.17 0.17 -27.03
C LEU A 233 6.72 1.59 -27.20
N TYR A 234 6.19 2.30 -28.19
CA TYR A 234 6.52 3.69 -28.50
C TYR A 234 5.30 4.57 -28.26
N ASP A 235 5.57 5.78 -27.80
CA ASP A 235 4.59 6.87 -27.77
C ASP A 235 4.70 7.64 -29.08
N CYS A 236 3.58 7.85 -29.77
CA CYS A 236 3.52 8.50 -31.09
C CYS A 236 3.97 9.97 -31.04
N ASN A 237 4.09 10.57 -29.84
CA ASN A 237 4.66 11.90 -29.61
C ASN A 237 6.17 11.94 -29.34
N SER A 238 6.88 10.81 -29.31
CA SER A 238 8.34 10.80 -29.21
C SER A 238 8.98 10.91 -30.60
N ASP A 239 9.69 12.03 -30.84
CA ASP A 239 10.19 12.44 -32.14
C ASP A 239 10.92 11.34 -32.94
N LEU A 240 10.62 11.30 -34.24
CA LEU A 240 11.42 10.60 -35.26
C LEU A 240 12.89 11.09 -35.21
N PRO A 241 13.88 10.22 -34.95
CA PRO A 241 15.24 10.50 -35.36
C PRO A 241 15.34 10.35 -36.89
N PHE A 242 15.83 11.40 -37.55
CA PHE A 242 16.13 11.44 -38.99
C PHE A 242 17.25 10.47 -39.40
#